data_AF-A0A3S1C2T7-F1
#
_entry.id   AF-A0A3S1C2T7-F1
#
_cell.length_a   1.000
_cell.length_b   1.000
_cell.length_c   1.000
_cell.angle_alpha   90.00
_cell.angle_beta   90.00
_cell.angle_gamma   90.00
#
_symmetry.space_group_name_H-M   'P 1'
#
loop_
_entity.id
_entity.type
_entity.pdbx_description
1 polymer ?
#
loop_
_entity_poly.entity_id
_entity_poly.type
_entity_poly.pdbx_seq_one_letter_code
_entity_poly.pdbx_strand_id
1 'polypeptide(L)'
;MAYSWFKAFHIIGFVVWFAGLFYLVRLFIYHVEANQEPEPAKTILKNQYQIMEKRLYDIITTPGMFVTIAMAIGILSTNPDLLKEPWLHFKLGFVAILIGYHHYCGRLMKQLAADECKWSGQHLRALNEAPTLLLVVIVMLAIFKNNLPTDITAWLIFGLVIFMAASIQMYAKIRRRNKEKLMAELSQVNQVPQAQN
;
A
#
# COMPACT_ATOMS: atom_id res chain seq x y z
N MET A 1 17.85 -28.05 6.57
CA MET A 1 16.37 -28.15 6.62
C MET A 1 15.72 -26.98 7.34
N ALA A 2 16.11 -26.63 8.58
CA ALA A 2 15.51 -25.51 9.33
C ALA A 2 15.57 -24.15 8.58
N TYR A 3 16.70 -23.84 7.95
CA TYR A 3 16.85 -22.62 7.15
C TYR A 3 15.79 -22.47 6.04
N SER A 4 15.49 -23.54 5.32
CA SER A 4 14.49 -23.52 4.24
C SER A 4 13.08 -23.31 4.78
N TRP A 5 12.76 -23.89 5.93
CA TRP A 5 11.49 -23.67 6.63
C TRP A 5 11.33 -22.22 7.07
N PHE A 6 12.35 -21.65 7.74
CA PHE A 6 12.32 -20.23 8.12
C PHE A 6 12.18 -19.33 6.90
N LYS A 7 12.88 -19.64 5.80
CA LYS A 7 12.74 -18.89 4.54
C LYS A 7 11.33 -18.98 3.96
N ALA A 8 10.73 -20.17 3.93
CA ALA A 8 9.37 -20.35 3.41
C ALA A 8 8.34 -19.56 4.24
N PHE A 9 8.36 -19.70 5.56
CA PHE A 9 7.43 -18.98 6.44
C PHE A 9 7.71 -17.47 6.48
N HIS A 10 8.96 -17.04 6.32
CA HIS A 10 9.29 -15.62 6.15
C HIS A 10 8.60 -15.04 4.92
N ILE A 11 8.64 -15.73 3.78
CA ILE A 11 7.99 -15.29 2.54
C ILE A 11 6.46 -15.27 2.72
N ILE A 12 5.87 -16.30 3.34
CA ILE A 12 4.43 -16.35 3.62
C ILE A 12 4.01 -15.15 4.49
N GLY A 13 4.71 -14.94 5.61
CA GLY A 13 4.46 -13.80 6.50
C GLY A 13 4.59 -12.46 5.76
N PHE A 14 5.62 -12.33 4.92
CA PHE A 14 5.90 -11.13 4.15
C PHE A 14 4.77 -10.80 3.18
N VAL A 15 4.27 -11.81 2.45
CA VAL A 15 3.13 -11.64 1.53
C VAL A 15 1.88 -11.23 2.30
N VAL A 16 1.57 -11.91 3.41
CA VAL A 16 0.41 -11.58 4.25
C VAL A 16 0.51 -10.15 4.80
N TRP A 17 1.69 -9.75 5.26
CA TRP A 17 1.92 -8.42 5.82
C TRP A 17 1.73 -7.33 4.76
N PHE A 18 2.36 -7.45 3.59
CA PHE A 18 2.23 -6.47 2.52
C PHE A 18 0.82 -6.42 1.92
N ALA A 19 0.15 -7.57 1.77
CA ALA A 19 -1.24 -7.60 1.34
C ALA A 19 -2.14 -6.81 2.31
N GLY A 20 -1.92 -6.98 3.61
CA GLY A 20 -2.59 -6.21 4.65
C GLY A 20 -2.33 -4.72 4.54
N LEU A 21 -1.07 -4.29 4.44
CA LEU A 21 -0.70 -2.88 4.32
C LEU A 21 -1.29 -2.20 3.08
N PHE A 22 -1.26 -2.86 1.92
CA PHE A 22 -1.84 -2.32 0.69
C PHE A 22 -3.36 -2.14 0.79
N TYR A 23 -4.04 -3.11 1.42
CA TYR A 23 -5.49 -3.03 1.54
C TYR A 23 -5.94 -2.07 2.64
N LEU A 24 -5.16 -1.94 3.72
CA LEU A 24 -5.50 -1.10 4.86
C LEU A 24 -5.56 0.39 4.51
N VAL A 25 -4.55 0.92 3.82
CA VAL A 25 -4.55 2.35 3.43
C VAL A 25 -5.69 2.64 2.46
N ARG A 26 -6.05 1.67 1.62
CA ARG A 26 -7.19 1.77 0.73
C ARG A 26 -8.51 1.87 1.49
N LEU A 27 -8.67 1.13 2.59
CA LEU A 27 -9.83 1.28 3.47
C LEU A 27 -9.86 2.68 4.10
N PHE A 28 -8.72 3.23 4.53
CA PHE A 28 -8.67 4.59 5.07
C PHE A 28 -9.16 5.65 4.07
N ILE A 29 -8.81 5.49 2.78
CA ILE A 29 -9.30 6.39 1.73
C ILE A 29 -10.83 6.32 1.65
N TYR A 30 -11.40 5.11 1.62
CA TYR A 30 -12.86 4.92 1.56
C TYR A 30 -13.57 5.41 2.81
N HIS A 31 -12.96 5.26 3.99
CA HIS A 31 -13.46 5.80 5.24
C HIS A 31 -13.57 7.33 5.18
N VAL A 32 -12.51 8.02 4.72
CA VAL A 32 -12.56 9.48 4.56
C VAL A 32 -13.57 9.90 3.49
N GLU A 33 -13.68 9.17 2.38
CA GLU A 33 -14.65 9.44 1.32
C GLU A 33 -16.11 9.24 1.80
N ALA A 34 -16.36 8.29 2.71
CA ALA A 34 -17.69 8.09 3.30
C ALA A 34 -18.24 9.32 4.04
N ASN A 35 -17.38 10.23 4.49
CA ASN A 35 -17.82 11.49 5.11
C ASN A 35 -18.57 12.42 4.14
N GLN A 36 -18.45 12.20 2.83
CA GLN A 36 -19.09 12.98 1.77
C GLN A 36 -20.48 12.44 1.39
N GLU A 37 -20.83 11.25 1.87
CA GLU A 37 -22.13 10.64 1.60
C GLU A 37 -23.22 11.26 2.48
N PRO A 38 -24.48 11.34 2.01
CA PRO A 38 -25.61 11.77 2.82
C PRO A 38 -25.97 10.73 3.89
N GLU A 39 -26.61 11.15 4.97
CA GLU A 39 -27.19 10.21 5.93
C GLU A 39 -28.35 9.43 5.30
N PRO A 40 -28.53 8.12 5.61
CA PRO A 40 -27.81 7.34 6.63
C PRO A 40 -26.54 6.62 6.12
N ALA A 41 -26.20 6.75 4.84
CA ALA A 41 -25.13 5.99 4.20
C ALA A 41 -23.76 6.25 4.84
N LYS A 42 -23.48 7.52 5.19
CA LYS A 42 -22.27 7.93 5.90
C LYS A 42 -22.03 7.12 7.17
N THR A 43 -23.00 7.09 8.08
CA THR A 43 -22.88 6.39 9.36
C THR A 43 -22.69 4.88 9.17
N ILE A 44 -23.45 4.27 8.26
CA ILE A 44 -23.38 2.83 7.97
C ILE A 44 -21.99 2.46 7.43
N LEU A 45 -21.49 3.20 6.44
CA LEU A 45 -20.21 2.94 5.80
C LEU A 45 -19.04 3.12 6.77
N LYS A 46 -19.05 4.18 7.58
CA LYS A 46 -18.01 4.40 8.59
C LYS A 46 -17.92 3.27 9.60
N ASN A 47 -19.05 2.85 10.16
CA ASN A 47 -19.09 1.73 11.11
C ASN A 47 -18.54 0.44 10.47
N GLN A 48 -18.90 0.18 9.22
CA GLN A 48 -18.40 -0.97 8.49
C GLN A 48 -16.89 -0.89 8.24
N TYR A 49 -16.38 0.26 7.80
CA TYR A 49 -14.95 0.45 7.54
C TYR A 49 -14.11 0.33 8.80
N GLN A 50 -14.56 0.88 9.93
CA GLN A 50 -13.88 0.71 11.22
C GLN A 50 -13.71 -0.78 11.61
N ILE A 51 -14.74 -1.59 11.39
CA ILE A 51 -14.68 -3.04 11.65
C ILE A 51 -13.67 -3.71 10.70
N MET A 52 -13.72 -3.38 9.41
CA MET A 52 -12.84 -3.95 8.40
C MET A 52 -11.37 -3.59 8.63
N GLU A 53 -11.09 -2.31 8.91
CA GLU A 53 -9.75 -1.80 9.22
C GLU A 53 -9.17 -2.50 10.44
N LYS A 54 -9.93 -2.56 11.54
CA LYS A 54 -9.49 -3.19 12.78
C LYS A 54 -9.21 -4.67 12.59
N ARG A 55 -10.12 -5.41 11.96
CA ARG A 55 -9.92 -6.84 11.68
C ARG A 55 -8.71 -7.07 10.79
N LEU A 56 -8.55 -6.28 9.73
CA LEU A 56 -7.42 -6.40 8.82
C LEU A 56 -6.08 -6.12 9.53
N TYR A 57 -6.03 -5.07 10.36
CA TYR A 57 -4.83 -4.70 11.08
C TYR A 57 -4.46 -5.72 12.17
N ASP A 58 -5.42 -6.11 13.01
CA ASP A 58 -5.17 -6.95 14.18
C ASP A 58 -5.06 -8.44 13.83
N ILE A 59 -5.83 -8.94 12.85
CA ILE A 59 -5.92 -10.39 12.55
C ILE A 59 -4.98 -10.80 11.42
N ILE A 60 -4.73 -9.93 10.44
CA ILE A 60 -3.97 -10.29 9.23
C ILE A 60 -2.61 -9.59 9.22
N THR A 61 -2.63 -8.25 9.24
CA THR A 61 -1.45 -7.44 8.97
C THR A 61 -0.41 -7.57 10.09
N THR A 62 -0.83 -7.44 11.35
CA THR A 62 0.05 -7.50 12.51
C THR A 62 0.62 -8.91 12.75
N PRO A 63 -0.16 -10.00 12.69
CA PRO A 63 0.39 -11.36 12.74
C PRO A 63 1.34 -11.65 11.58
N GLY A 64 1.03 -11.18 10.37
CA GLY A 64 1.93 -11.29 9.21
C GLY A 64 3.28 -10.64 9.46
N MET A 65 3.30 -9.44 10.04
CA MET A 65 4.53 -8.75 10.46
C MET A 65 5.33 -9.59 11.46
N PHE A 66 4.68 -10.08 12.52
CA PHE A 66 5.35 -10.88 13.55
C PHE A 66 5.96 -12.17 12.99
N VAL A 67 5.22 -12.89 12.13
CA VAL A 67 5.75 -14.09 11.44
C VAL A 67 6.95 -13.70 10.58
N THR A 68 6.85 -12.63 9.78
CA THR A 68 7.95 -12.17 8.92
C THR A 68 9.22 -11.92 9.73
N ILE A 69 9.11 -11.19 10.85
CA ILE A 69 10.25 -10.81 11.69
C ILE A 69 10.80 -12.03 12.44
N ALA A 70 9.95 -12.83 13.07
CA ALA A 70 10.37 -14.02 13.81
C ALA A 70 11.13 -15.01 12.89
N MET A 71 10.62 -15.21 11.68
CA MET A 71 11.28 -16.08 10.70
C MET A 71 12.57 -15.45 10.16
N ALA A 72 12.64 -14.12 10.02
CA ALA A 72 13.89 -13.43 9.68
C ALA A 72 14.96 -13.64 10.75
N ILE A 73 14.59 -13.56 12.03
CA ILE A 73 15.49 -13.87 13.15
C ILE A 73 15.95 -15.33 13.07
N GLY A 74 15.03 -16.27 12.80
CA GLY A 74 15.38 -17.69 12.59
C GLY A 74 16.36 -17.93 11.43
N ILE A 75 16.22 -17.19 10.33
CA ILE A 75 17.18 -17.22 9.21
C ILE A 75 18.56 -16.75 9.68
N LEU A 76 18.65 -15.63 10.41
CA LEU A 76 19.92 -15.09 10.89
C LEU A 76 20.58 -15.99 11.94
N SER A 77 19.80 -16.62 12.81
CA SER A 77 20.32 -17.58 13.79
C SER A 77 20.89 -18.85 13.13
N THR A 78 20.36 -19.25 11.98
CA THR A 78 20.86 -20.44 11.25
C THR A 78 22.00 -20.14 10.28
N ASN A 79 22.22 -18.87 9.94
CA ASN A 79 23.35 -18.43 9.14
C ASN A 79 23.80 -17.03 9.58
N PRO A 80 24.63 -16.94 10.64
CA PRO A 80 25.07 -15.67 11.20
C PRO A 80 25.98 -14.87 10.27
N ASP A 81 26.66 -15.51 9.31
CA ASP A 81 27.55 -14.83 8.37
C ASP A 81 26.81 -13.82 7.47
N LEU A 82 25.50 -13.98 7.29
CA LEU A 82 24.64 -12.98 6.64
C LEU A 82 24.73 -11.59 7.30
N LEU A 83 25.02 -11.50 8.60
CA LEU A 83 25.20 -10.22 9.30
C LEU A 83 26.48 -9.48 8.91
N LYS A 84 27.42 -10.14 8.24
CA LYS A 84 28.65 -9.49 7.73
C LYS A 84 28.42 -8.83 6.37
N GLU A 85 27.27 -9.09 5.75
CA GLU A 85 26.95 -8.62 4.41
C GLU A 85 26.33 -7.20 4.42
N PRO A 86 26.93 -6.21 3.73
CA PRO A 86 26.46 -4.83 3.74
C PRO A 86 24.99 -4.67 3.31
N TRP A 87 24.56 -5.40 2.27
CA TRP A 87 23.19 -5.33 1.75
C TRP A 87 22.12 -5.65 2.80
N LEU A 88 22.46 -6.52 3.77
CA LEU A 88 21.51 -6.90 4.82
C LEU A 88 21.25 -5.72 5.77
N HIS A 89 22.26 -4.94 6.12
CA HIS A 89 22.10 -3.75 6.98
C HIS A 89 21.19 -2.72 6.31
N PHE A 90 21.39 -2.45 5.01
CA PHE A 90 20.49 -1.57 4.25
C PHE A 90 19.06 -2.12 4.23
N LYS A 91 18.89 -3.42 3.97
CA LYS A 91 17.57 -4.06 3.99
C LYS A 91 16.91 -3.93 5.37
N LEU A 92 17.64 -4.16 6.46
CA LEU A 92 17.12 -4.02 7.82
C LEU A 92 16.72 -2.57 8.13
N GLY A 93 17.45 -1.58 7.61
CA GLY A 93 17.05 -0.17 7.68
C GLY A 93 15.69 0.09 7.02
N PHE A 94 15.48 -0.41 5.80
CA PHE A 94 14.17 -0.29 5.13
C PHE A 94 13.07 -1.07 5.83
N VAL A 95 13.36 -2.25 6.39
CA VAL A 95 12.40 -3.01 7.21
C VAL A 95 12.05 -2.24 8.48
N ALA A 96 13.00 -1.56 9.12
CA ALA A 96 12.71 -0.70 10.28
C ALA A 96 11.78 0.46 9.91
N ILE A 97 12.00 1.11 8.76
CA ILE A 97 11.09 2.13 8.22
C ILE A 97 9.70 1.53 7.97
N LEU A 98 9.63 0.33 7.40
CA LEU A 98 8.37 -0.37 7.15
C LEU A 98 7.61 -0.71 8.45
N ILE A 99 8.32 -1.12 9.50
CA ILE A 99 7.72 -1.33 10.83
C ILE A 99 7.19 0.01 11.37
N GLY A 100 7.95 1.10 11.24
CA GLY A 100 7.47 2.44 11.60
C GLY A 100 6.20 2.82 10.83
N TYR A 101 6.16 2.53 9.54
CA TYR A 101 4.99 2.73 8.68
C TYR A 101 3.79 1.90 9.14
N HIS A 102 3.97 0.62 9.48
CA HIS A 102 2.92 -0.25 10.01
C HIS A 102 2.26 0.35 11.25
N HIS A 103 3.07 0.78 12.23
CA HIS A 103 2.55 1.40 13.45
C HIS A 103 1.92 2.77 13.18
N TYR A 104 2.45 3.53 12.22
CA TYR A 104 1.84 4.77 11.77
C TYR A 104 0.43 4.54 11.19
N CYS A 105 0.23 3.49 10.39
CA CYS A 105 -1.10 3.08 9.94
C CYS A 105 -2.02 2.69 11.09
N GLY A 106 -1.51 1.97 12.11
CA GLY A 106 -2.27 1.66 13.32
C GLY A 106 -2.70 2.91 14.10
N ARG A 107 -1.86 3.95 14.14
CA ARG A 107 -2.24 5.26 14.73
C ARG A 107 -3.30 5.96 13.90
N LEU A 108 -3.15 5.97 12.58
CA LEU A 108 -4.11 6.59 11.66
C LEU A 108 -5.49 5.92 11.73
N MET A 109 -5.52 4.59 11.82
CA MET A 109 -6.75 3.82 12.04
C MET A 109 -7.49 4.27 13.31
N LYS A 110 -6.77 4.48 14.42
CA LYS A 110 -7.35 4.98 15.67
C LYS A 110 -7.88 6.41 15.53
N GLN A 111 -7.17 7.28 14.82
CA GLN A 111 -7.62 8.65 14.53
C GLN A 111 -8.86 8.69 13.63
N LEU A 112 -8.94 7.79 12.64
CA LEU A 112 -10.13 7.64 11.79
C LEU A 112 -11.33 7.16 12.61
N ALA A 113 -11.13 6.17 13.48
CA ALA A 113 -12.19 5.69 14.36
C ALA A 113 -12.71 6.75 15.35
N ALA A 114 -11.84 7.68 15.77
CA ALA A 114 -12.17 8.78 16.67
C ALA A 114 -12.67 10.06 15.95
N ASP A 115 -12.81 10.04 14.61
CA ASP A 115 -13.16 11.23 13.81
C ASP A 115 -12.18 12.42 13.91
N GLU A 116 -10.95 12.18 14.36
CA GLU A 116 -9.90 13.19 14.52
C GLU A 116 -8.95 13.27 13.31
N CYS A 117 -9.17 12.42 12.30
CA CYS A 117 -8.30 12.33 11.14
C CYS A 117 -8.39 13.57 10.24
N LYS A 118 -7.31 14.36 10.20
CA LYS A 118 -7.20 15.56 9.34
C LYS A 118 -6.71 15.27 7.91
N TRP A 119 -6.53 13.99 7.57
CA TRP A 119 -5.97 13.61 6.26
C TRP A 119 -7.06 13.61 5.19
N SER A 120 -6.80 14.30 4.08
CA SER A 120 -7.68 14.20 2.92
C SER A 120 -7.42 12.92 2.12
N GLY A 121 -8.40 12.47 1.34
CA GLY A 121 -8.26 11.28 0.48
C GLY A 121 -7.08 11.36 -0.50
N GLN A 122 -6.63 12.56 -0.89
CA GLN A 122 -5.42 12.71 -1.71
C GLN A 122 -4.14 12.38 -0.93
N HIS A 123 -4.01 12.87 0.31
CA HIS A 123 -2.85 12.57 1.15
C HIS A 123 -2.78 11.07 1.47
N LEU A 124 -3.92 10.43 1.71
CA LEU A 124 -3.99 8.98 1.94
C LEU A 124 -3.65 8.16 0.68
N ARG A 125 -3.98 8.65 -0.52
CA ARG A 125 -3.53 8.02 -1.77
C ARG A 125 -2.01 8.10 -1.93
N ALA A 126 -1.40 9.24 -1.59
CA ALA A 126 0.07 9.34 -1.59
C ALA A 126 0.69 8.39 -0.56
N LEU A 127 0.08 8.28 0.63
CA LEU A 127 0.50 7.33 1.66
C LEU A 127 0.43 5.87 1.16
N ASN A 128 -0.58 5.54 0.34
CA ASN A 128 -0.76 4.20 -0.23
C ASN A 128 0.38 3.77 -1.16
N GLU A 129 1.14 4.71 -1.73
CA GLU A 129 2.30 4.40 -2.58
C GLU A 129 3.55 4.05 -1.77
N ALA A 130 3.65 4.49 -0.51
CA ALA A 130 4.81 4.24 0.34
C ALA A 130 5.13 2.73 0.53
N PRO A 131 4.17 1.84 0.85
CA PRO A 131 4.45 0.41 0.95
C PRO A 131 4.86 -0.20 -0.39
N THR A 132 4.40 0.35 -1.53
CA THR A 132 4.80 -0.14 -2.87
C THR A 132 6.28 0.16 -3.12
N LEU A 133 6.71 1.38 -2.80
CA LEU A 133 8.12 1.78 -2.92
C LEU A 133 9.02 0.93 -2.01
N LEU A 134 8.63 0.74 -0.74
CA LEU A 134 9.36 -0.09 0.20
C LEU A 134 9.43 -1.55 -0.25
N LEU A 135 8.35 -2.10 -0.79
CA LEU A 135 8.31 -3.46 -1.34
C LEU A 135 9.38 -3.63 -2.42
N VAL A 136 9.40 -2.72 -3.41
CA VAL A 136 10.36 -2.78 -4.53
C VAL A 136 11.79 -2.74 -4.00
N VAL A 137 12.13 -1.78 -3.14
CA VAL A 137 13.49 -1.63 -2.62
C VAL A 137 13.92 -2.86 -1.80
N ILE A 138 13.06 -3.35 -0.91
CA ILE A 138 13.36 -4.50 -0.04
C ILE A 138 13.55 -5.78 -0.87
N VAL A 139 12.72 -6.01 -1.88
CA VAL A 139 12.82 -7.19 -2.77
C VAL A 139 14.07 -7.09 -3.64
N MET A 140 14.37 -5.93 -4.22
CA MET A 140 15.58 -5.73 -5.02
C MET A 140 16.84 -6.02 -4.18
N LEU A 141 16.93 -5.47 -2.97
CA LEU A 141 18.05 -5.76 -2.05
C LEU A 141 18.12 -7.25 -1.69
N ALA A 142 16.98 -7.92 -1.48
CA ALA A 142 16.95 -9.32 -1.11
C ALA A 142 17.40 -10.27 -2.24
N ILE A 143 17.07 -9.94 -3.49
CA ILE A 143 17.40 -10.77 -4.67
C ILE A 143 18.83 -10.50 -5.14
N PHE A 144 19.20 -9.23 -5.26
CA PHE A 144 20.47 -8.82 -5.86
C PHE A 144 21.62 -8.70 -4.85
N LYS A 145 21.33 -8.56 -3.56
CA LYS A 145 22.33 -8.51 -2.48
C LYS A 145 23.39 -7.44 -2.78
N ASN A 146 24.68 -7.80 -2.80
CA ASN A 146 25.79 -6.91 -3.18
C ASN A 146 25.96 -6.76 -4.70
N ASN A 147 25.35 -7.63 -5.50
CA ASN A 147 25.39 -7.58 -6.95
C ASN A 147 24.16 -6.84 -7.46
N LEU A 148 24.00 -5.58 -7.03
CA LEU A 148 23.00 -4.71 -7.65
C LEU A 148 23.27 -4.73 -9.15
N PRO A 149 22.30 -5.15 -9.97
CA PRO A 149 22.52 -5.29 -11.39
C PRO A 149 22.66 -3.86 -11.91
N THR A 150 23.90 -3.46 -12.17
CA THR A 150 24.22 -2.18 -12.81
C THR A 150 24.06 -2.28 -14.33
N ASP A 151 23.78 -3.49 -14.83
CA ASP A 151 23.46 -3.76 -16.22
C ASP A 151 22.18 -3.07 -16.68
N ILE A 152 22.17 -2.74 -17.97
CA ILE A 152 21.06 -2.10 -18.68
C ILE A 152 19.73 -2.82 -18.41
N THR A 153 19.75 -4.15 -18.27
CA THR A 153 18.57 -4.99 -17.97
C THR A 153 17.87 -4.60 -16.66
N ALA A 154 18.62 -4.19 -15.64
CA ALA A 154 18.03 -3.76 -14.36
C ALA A 154 17.30 -2.44 -14.47
N TRP A 155 17.91 -1.48 -15.17
CA TRP A 155 17.31 -0.19 -15.47
C TRP A 155 16.08 -0.36 -16.37
N LEU A 156 16.09 -1.35 -17.26
CA LEU A 156 14.95 -1.70 -18.10
C LEU A 156 13.78 -2.26 -17.28
N ILE A 157 14.04 -3.19 -16.35
CA ILE A 157 13.01 -3.74 -15.45
C ILE A 157 12.49 -2.66 -14.49
N PHE A 158 13.37 -1.84 -13.91
CA PHE A 158 12.97 -0.74 -13.04
C PHE A 158 12.12 0.29 -13.80
N GLY A 159 12.55 0.64 -15.01
CA GLY A 159 11.79 1.48 -15.93
C GLY A 159 10.43 0.88 -16.29
N LEU A 160 10.33 -0.42 -16.49
CA LEU A 160 9.07 -1.12 -16.78
C LEU A 160 8.11 -1.10 -15.59
N VAL A 161 8.60 -1.27 -14.36
CA VAL A 161 7.78 -1.19 -13.13
C VAL A 161 7.27 0.24 -12.91
N ILE A 162 8.14 1.24 -13.07
CA ILE A 162 7.77 2.66 -12.98
C ILE A 162 6.77 3.00 -14.09
N PHE A 163 7.00 2.53 -15.32
CA PHE A 163 6.09 2.72 -16.44
C PHE A 163 4.72 2.07 -16.20
N MET A 164 4.69 0.87 -15.63
CA MET A 164 3.45 0.19 -15.26
C MET A 164 2.67 1.03 -14.22
N ALA A 165 3.33 1.49 -13.15
CA ALA A 165 2.69 2.36 -12.17
C ALA A 165 2.22 3.70 -12.78
N ALA A 166 3.04 4.32 -13.62
CA ALA A 166 2.71 5.57 -14.32
C ALA A 166 1.55 5.39 -15.31
N SER A 167 1.48 4.26 -16.01
CA SER A 167 0.38 3.95 -16.94
C SER A 167 -0.94 3.80 -16.20
N ILE A 168 -0.94 3.20 -15.01
CA ILE A 168 -2.13 3.09 -14.14
C ILE A 168 -2.58 4.49 -13.69
N GLN A 169 -1.64 5.34 -13.26
CA GLN A 169 -1.95 6.72 -12.86
C GLN A 169 -2.43 7.58 -14.05
N MET A 170 -1.82 7.42 -15.23
CA MET A 170 -2.19 8.14 -16.45
C MET A 170 -3.57 7.71 -16.94
N TYR A 171 -3.85 6.41 -16.96
CA TYR A 171 -5.17 5.87 -17.27
C TYR A 171 -6.24 6.43 -16.31
N ALA A 172 -5.94 6.47 -15.00
CA ALA A 172 -6.82 7.06 -14.01
C ALA A 172 -7.06 8.58 -14.23
N LYS A 173 -6.02 9.32 -14.64
CA LYS A 173 -6.12 10.76 -14.97
C LYS A 173 -6.97 10.99 -16.23
N ILE A 174 -6.77 10.20 -17.28
CA ILE A 174 -7.54 10.29 -18.53
C ILE A 174 -9.01 10.00 -18.27
N ARG A 175 -9.33 8.97 -17.47
CA ARG A 175 -10.71 8.63 -17.11
C ARG A 175 -11.44 9.78 -16.41
N ARG A 176 -10.77 10.52 -15.52
CA ARG A 176 -11.35 11.69 -14.83
C ARG A 176 -11.70 12.81 -15.81
N ARG A 177 -10.76 13.16 -16.70
CA ARG A 177 -10.98 14.17 -17.74
C ARG A 177 -12.12 13.81 -18.69
N ASN A 178 -12.23 12.53 -19.07
CA ASN A 178 -13.33 12.08 -19.93
C ASN A 178 -14.68 12.16 -19.23
N LYS A 179 -14.74 11.90 -17.90
CA LYS A 179 -15.96 12.07 -17.10
C LYS A 179 -16.36 13.56 -17.01
N GLU A 180 -15.40 14.46 -16.81
CA GLU A 180 -15.63 15.91 -16.79
C GLU A 180 -16.17 16.42 -18.14
N LYS A 181 -15.57 15.98 -19.26
CA LYS A 181 -16.03 16.33 -20.62
C LYS A 181 -17.46 15.86 -20.88
N LEU A 182 -17.77 14.60 -20.55
CA LEU A 182 -19.11 14.05 -20.71
C LEU A 182 -20.16 14.83 -19.90
N MET A 183 -19.83 15.21 -18.66
CA MET A 183 -20.72 16.00 -17.80
C MET A 183 -20.93 17.42 -18.36
N ALA A 184 -19.88 18.03 -18.93
CA ALA A 184 -19.99 19.32 -19.61
C ALA A 184 -20.87 19.24 -20.87
N GLU A 185 -20.72 18.20 -21.69
CA GLU A 185 -21.57 17.95 -22.86
C GLU A 185 -23.03 17.74 -22.46
N LEU A 186 -23.31 16.89 -21.45
CA LEU A 186 -24.67 16.66 -20.95
C LEU A 186 -25.32 17.94 -20.39
N SER A 187 -24.53 18.80 -19.74
CA SER A 187 -25.01 20.09 -19.22
C SER A 187 -25.35 21.07 -20.33
N GLN A 188 -24.58 21.08 -21.43
CA GLN A 188 -24.86 21.91 -22.60
C GLN A 188 -26.12 21.43 -23.35
N VAL A 189 -26.30 20.11 -23.52
CA VAL A 189 -27.49 19.53 -24.17
C VAL A 189 -28.76 19.85 -23.37
N ASN A 190 -28.72 19.76 -22.04
CA ASN A 190 -29.86 20.07 -21.18
C ASN A 190 -30.16 21.57 -21.03
N GLN A 191 -29.27 22.45 -21.48
CA GLN A 191 -29.47 23.92 -21.49
C GLN A 191 -30.02 24.46 -22.80
N VAL A 192 -30.04 23.65 -23.88
CA VAL A 192 -30.76 24.01 -25.10
C VAL A 192 -32.25 23.94 -24.77
N PRO A 193 -33.01 25.06 -24.85
CA PRO A 193 -34.45 25.00 -24.67
C PRO A 193 -35.00 23.98 -25.66
N GLN A 194 -35.93 23.13 -25.22
CA GLN A 194 -36.82 22.41 -26.13
C GLN A 194 -37.69 23.44 -26.84
N ALA A 195 -37.09 24.21 -27.74
CA ALA A 195 -37.78 25.05 -28.68
C ALA A 195 -38.29 24.12 -29.78
N GLN A 196 -39.61 24.01 -29.81
CA GLN A 196 -40.42 23.53 -30.93
C GLN A 196 -40.51 22.00 -31.07
N ASN A 197 -41.60 21.44 -30.52
CA ASN A 197 -42.70 20.89 -31.30
C ASN A 197 -43.98 20.82 -30.46
#